data_AF-A0A4R3HSN8-F1
#
_entry.id   AF-A0A4R3HSN8-F1
#
_cell.length_a   1.000
_cell.length_b   1.000
_cell.length_c   1.000
_cell.angle_alpha   90.00
_cell.angle_beta   90.00
_cell.angle_gamma   90.00
#
_symmetry.space_group_name_H-M   'P 1'
#
loop_
_entity.id
_entity.type
_entity.pdbx_description
1 polymer ?
#
loop_
_entity_poly.entity_id
_entity_poly.type
_entity_poly.pdbx_seq_one_letter_code
_entity_poly.pdbx_strand_id
1 'polypeptide(L)'
;MGICLSISEINWALTKDVFSILGTLGALIIGSIGLFTWKRQLKGTSEYELAKKAILKTYQVEQAIQAVRNPMLHLKQEEVESGNQLQEEQRIYNERLSYMFEKWSELQTIRLESKVVWSTSAHSAFDDLQKVIGKLKASIWLHFWLKGAYAAPGATVDRDPDRVAENDKIVYFIDGEDAFSKAIKNSVMKVEGFFSSKIR
;
A
#
# COMPACT_ATOMS: atom_id res chain seq x y z
N MET A 1 75.98 10.48 -23.03
CA MET A 1 76.04 9.01 -22.94
C MET A 1 75.97 8.64 -21.46
N GLY A 2 74.92 7.97 -20.99
CA GLY A 2 74.82 7.60 -19.56
C GLY A 2 73.48 7.05 -19.10
N ILE A 3 72.37 7.39 -19.78
CA ILE A 3 71.03 6.91 -19.38
C ILE A 3 70.77 5.46 -19.84
N CYS A 4 71.46 4.99 -20.89
CA CYS A 4 71.21 3.66 -21.46
C CYS A 4 71.77 2.48 -20.65
N LEU A 5 72.71 2.70 -19.72
CA LEU A 5 73.35 1.59 -18.96
C LEU A 5 72.68 1.31 -17.61
N SER A 6 71.92 2.26 -17.04
CA SER A 6 71.20 2.05 -15.77
C SER A 6 69.90 1.25 -15.94
N ILE A 7 69.30 1.22 -17.14
CA ILE A 7 68.05 0.50 -17.40
C ILE A 7 68.31 -1.01 -17.62
N SER A 8 69.53 -1.40 -18.02
CA SER A 8 69.87 -2.81 -18.29
C SER A 8 70.18 -3.63 -17.05
N GLU A 9 70.51 -3.00 -15.91
CA GLU A 9 70.75 -3.71 -14.64
C GLU A 9 69.46 -3.93 -13.82
N ILE A 10 68.34 -3.36 -14.25
CA ILE A 10 67.04 -3.62 -13.63
C ILE A 10 66.62 -5.05 -13.99
N ASN A 11 66.35 -5.86 -12.98
CA ASN A 11 65.81 -7.20 -13.16
C ASN A 11 64.33 -7.07 -13.61
N TRP A 12 64.15 -6.97 -14.93
CA TRP A 12 62.85 -6.79 -15.59
C TRP A 12 61.87 -7.94 -15.31
N ALA A 13 62.38 -9.16 -15.13
CA ALA A 13 61.55 -10.31 -14.75
C ALA A 13 60.94 -10.10 -13.36
N LEU A 14 61.78 -9.75 -12.38
CA LEU A 14 61.35 -9.52 -11.00
C LEU A 14 60.40 -8.33 -10.88
N THR A 15 60.67 -7.26 -11.64
CA THR A 15 59.80 -6.07 -11.72
C THR A 15 58.42 -6.42 -12.27
N LYS A 16 58.36 -7.17 -13.39
CA LYS A 16 57.10 -7.62 -13.98
C LYS A 16 56.26 -8.46 -13.02
N ASP A 17 56.90 -9.38 -12.28
CA ASP A 17 56.21 -10.26 -11.35
C ASP A 17 55.61 -9.47 -10.17
N VAL A 18 56.37 -8.52 -9.61
CA VAL A 18 55.87 -7.62 -8.55
C VAL A 18 54.67 -6.80 -9.03
N PHE A 19 54.75 -6.17 -10.21
CA PHE A 19 53.60 -5.43 -10.77
C PHE A 19 52.41 -6.32 -11.07
N SER A 20 52.64 -7.57 -11.52
CA SER A 20 51.56 -8.52 -11.80
C SER A 20 50.85 -8.96 -10.51
N ILE A 21 51.60 -9.21 -9.43
CA ILE A 21 51.04 -9.54 -8.11
C ILE A 21 50.24 -8.35 -7.57
N LEU A 22 50.83 -7.15 -7.58
CA LEU A 22 50.14 -5.93 -7.13
C LEU A 22 48.90 -5.62 -7.97
N GLY A 23 48.99 -5.78 -9.28
CA GLY A 23 47.85 -5.60 -10.19
C GLY A 23 46.72 -6.60 -9.92
N THR A 24 47.07 -7.87 -9.67
CA THR A 24 46.09 -8.92 -9.34
C THR A 24 45.43 -8.66 -7.99
N LEU A 25 46.21 -8.29 -6.96
CA LEU A 25 45.68 -7.93 -5.64
C LEU A 25 44.78 -6.68 -5.73
N GLY A 26 45.21 -5.66 -6.48
CA GLY A 26 44.42 -4.46 -6.73
C GLY A 26 43.08 -4.78 -7.40
N ALA A 27 43.10 -5.62 -8.44
CA ALA A 27 41.89 -6.07 -9.13
C ALA A 27 40.93 -6.83 -8.20
N LEU A 28 41.46 -7.72 -7.34
CA LEU A 28 40.66 -8.45 -6.35
C LEU A 28 40.00 -7.53 -5.32
N ILE A 29 40.72 -6.52 -4.83
CA ILE A 29 40.20 -5.54 -3.86
C ILE A 29 39.08 -4.71 -4.51
N ILE A 30 39.34 -4.13 -5.68
CA ILE A 30 38.37 -3.30 -6.41
C ILE A 30 37.13 -4.13 -6.76
N GLY A 31 37.32 -5.36 -7.25
CA GLY A 31 36.24 -6.29 -7.56
C GLY A 31 35.37 -6.61 -6.33
N SER A 32 36.01 -6.85 -5.18
CA SER A 32 35.30 -7.14 -3.92
C SER A 32 34.48 -5.94 -3.43
N ILE A 33 35.05 -4.73 -3.47
CA ILE A 33 34.35 -3.49 -3.11
C ILE A 33 33.17 -3.24 -4.08
N GLY A 34 33.38 -3.48 -5.37
CA GLY A 34 32.35 -3.37 -6.40
C GLY A 34 31.18 -4.32 -6.13
N LEU A 35 31.46 -5.60 -5.88
CA LEU A 35 30.46 -6.63 -5.54
C LEU A 35 29.66 -6.27 -4.27
N PHE A 36 30.36 -5.81 -3.23
CA PHE A 36 29.70 -5.39 -2.00
C PHE A 36 28.77 -4.18 -2.22
N THR A 37 29.25 -3.19 -2.97
CA THR A 37 28.47 -1.99 -3.31
C THR A 37 27.25 -2.36 -4.14
N TRP A 38 27.42 -3.26 -5.13
CA TRP A 38 26.34 -3.71 -5.97
C TRP A 38 25.27 -4.47 -5.19
N LYS A 39 25.67 -5.38 -4.29
CA LYS A 39 24.74 -6.09 -3.40
C LYS A 39 23.94 -5.11 -2.52
N ARG A 40 24.61 -4.07 -2.00
CA ARG A 40 23.95 -3.03 -1.19
C ARG A 40 22.97 -2.21 -2.04
N GLN A 41 23.34 -1.85 -3.26
CA GLN A 41 22.46 -1.12 -4.19
C GLN A 41 21.22 -1.94 -4.54
N LEU A 42 21.38 -3.23 -4.89
CA LEU A 42 20.24 -4.10 -5.21
C LEU A 42 19.24 -4.18 -4.05
N LYS A 43 19.74 -4.36 -2.83
CA LYS A 43 18.91 -4.36 -1.62
C LYS A 43 18.21 -3.00 -1.43
N GLY A 44 18.95 -1.90 -1.52
CA GLY A 44 18.40 -0.55 -1.37
C GLY A 44 17.31 -0.23 -2.40
N THR A 45 17.52 -0.57 -3.67
CA THR A 45 16.52 -0.37 -4.73
C THR A 45 15.26 -1.20 -4.49
N SER A 46 15.41 -2.46 -4.07
CA SER A 46 14.25 -3.31 -3.77
C SER A 46 13.44 -2.79 -2.57
N GLU A 47 14.13 -2.32 -1.53
CA GLU A 47 13.50 -1.72 -0.35
C GLU A 47 12.77 -0.41 -0.69
N TYR A 48 13.41 0.46 -1.48
CA TYR A 48 12.84 1.71 -1.96
C TYR A 48 11.56 1.48 -2.78
N GLU A 49 11.60 0.56 -3.75
CA GLU A 49 10.43 0.27 -4.60
C GLU A 49 9.28 -0.33 -3.79
N LEU A 50 9.56 -1.21 -2.83
CA LEU A 50 8.53 -1.77 -1.96
C LEU A 50 7.89 -0.67 -1.09
N ALA A 51 8.68 0.23 -0.51
CA ALA A 51 8.17 1.34 0.31
C ALA A 51 7.32 2.32 -0.51
N LYS A 52 7.78 2.69 -1.71
CA LYS A 52 7.02 3.52 -2.66
C LYS A 52 5.70 2.86 -3.04
N LYS A 53 5.72 1.56 -3.35
CA LYS A 53 4.52 0.78 -3.71
C LYS A 53 3.53 0.70 -2.55
N ALA A 54 4.02 0.53 -1.31
CA ALA A 54 3.20 0.54 -0.11
C ALA A 54 2.43 1.85 0.06
N ILE A 55 3.10 3.00 -0.07
CA ILE A 55 2.47 4.32 0.03
C ILE A 55 1.45 4.52 -1.09
N LEU A 56 1.85 4.27 -2.35
CA LEU A 56 0.99 4.49 -3.51
C LEU A 56 -0.27 3.63 -3.46
N LYS A 57 -0.15 2.34 -3.09
CA LYS A 57 -1.31 1.45 -2.96
C LYS A 57 -2.20 1.81 -1.77
N THR A 58 -1.64 2.39 -0.71
CA THR A 58 -2.43 2.93 0.40
C THR A 58 -3.31 4.09 -0.07
N TYR A 59 -2.80 5.02 -0.86
CA TYR A 59 -3.61 6.10 -1.44
C TYR A 59 -4.69 5.57 -2.40
N GLN A 60 -4.41 4.51 -3.16
CA GLN A 60 -5.43 3.88 -4.01
C GLN A 60 -6.57 3.28 -3.18
N VAL A 61 -6.26 2.65 -2.05
CA VAL A 61 -7.27 2.14 -1.11
C VAL A 61 -8.07 3.28 -0.48
N GLU A 62 -7.41 4.38 -0.08
CA GLU A 62 -8.09 5.58 0.42
C GLU A 62 -9.10 6.13 -0.61
N GLN A 63 -8.68 6.28 -1.86
CA GLN A 63 -9.58 6.74 -2.93
C GLN A 63 -10.74 5.78 -3.15
N ALA A 64 -10.51 4.47 -3.09
CA ALA A 64 -11.57 3.47 -3.22
C ALA A 64 -12.56 3.53 -2.04
N ILE A 65 -12.08 3.76 -0.82
CA ILE A 65 -12.93 4.02 0.36
C ILE A 65 -13.82 5.25 0.14
N GLN A 66 -13.25 6.35 -0.38
CA GLN A 66 -14.03 7.55 -0.69
C GLN A 66 -15.07 7.30 -1.78
N ALA A 67 -14.75 6.50 -2.80
CA ALA A 67 -15.69 6.12 -3.84
C ALA A 67 -16.88 5.30 -3.29
N VAL A 68 -16.63 4.38 -2.35
CA VAL A 68 -17.70 3.65 -1.63
C VAL A 68 -18.62 4.64 -0.91
N ARG A 69 -18.02 5.63 -0.24
CA ARG A 69 -18.75 6.61 0.59
C ARG A 69 -19.45 7.73 -0.19
N ASN A 70 -19.35 7.76 -1.52
CA ASN A 70 -19.99 8.80 -2.32
C ASN A 70 -21.54 8.70 -2.22
N PRO A 71 -22.25 9.71 -1.70
CA PRO A 71 -23.71 9.65 -1.55
C PRO A 71 -24.46 9.66 -2.89
N MET A 72 -23.82 10.11 -3.98
CA MET A 72 -24.46 10.17 -5.29
C MET A 72 -24.58 8.77 -5.89
N LEU A 73 -25.80 8.35 -6.18
CA LEU A 73 -26.13 7.08 -6.83
C LEU A 73 -26.88 7.35 -8.13
N HIS A 74 -26.39 6.77 -9.23
CA HIS A 74 -27.07 6.80 -10.51
C HIS A 74 -27.90 5.53 -10.66
N LEU A 75 -29.14 5.58 -10.18
CA LEU A 75 -30.07 4.47 -10.31
C LEU A 75 -30.63 4.43 -11.74
N LYS A 76 -30.82 3.23 -12.27
CA LYS A 76 -31.51 3.02 -13.55
C LYS A 76 -32.98 3.38 -13.42
N GLN A 77 -33.51 4.12 -14.38
CA GLN A 77 -34.91 4.56 -14.37
C GLN A 77 -35.86 3.35 -14.36
N GLU A 78 -35.54 2.30 -15.11
CA GLU A 78 -36.37 1.10 -15.22
C GLU A 78 -36.51 0.36 -13.87
N GLU A 79 -35.43 0.30 -13.08
CA GLU A 79 -35.44 -0.33 -11.76
C GLU A 79 -36.23 0.50 -10.73
N VAL A 80 -36.16 1.83 -10.84
CA VAL A 80 -36.93 2.74 -9.98
C VAL A 80 -38.43 2.62 -10.29
N GLU A 81 -38.81 2.63 -11.57
CA GLU A 81 -40.20 2.46 -12.01
C GLU A 81 -40.77 1.08 -11.64
N SER A 82 -39.93 0.06 -11.60
CA SER A 82 -40.30 -1.31 -11.20
C SER A 82 -40.35 -1.53 -9.68
N GLY A 83 -40.00 -0.52 -8.87
CA GLY A 83 -39.97 -0.62 -7.40
C GLY A 83 -38.74 -1.36 -6.83
N ASN A 84 -37.73 -1.64 -7.65
CA ASN A 84 -36.50 -2.36 -7.28
C ASN A 84 -35.36 -1.42 -6.81
N GLN A 85 -35.70 -0.22 -6.34
CA GLN A 85 -34.73 0.81 -5.97
C GLN A 85 -33.66 0.31 -4.98
N LEU A 86 -34.08 -0.47 -3.98
CA LEU A 86 -33.19 -1.00 -2.94
C LEU A 86 -32.23 -2.06 -3.47
N GLN A 87 -32.67 -2.89 -4.42
CA GLN A 87 -31.86 -3.90 -5.08
C GLN A 87 -30.80 -3.25 -5.96
N GLU A 88 -31.17 -2.20 -6.69
CA GLU A 88 -30.25 -1.44 -7.53
C GLU A 88 -29.21 -0.67 -6.69
N GLU A 89 -29.62 -0.07 -5.57
CA GLU A 89 -28.70 0.53 -4.61
C GLU A 89 -27.69 -0.51 -4.06
N GLN A 90 -28.16 -1.70 -3.69
CA GLN A 90 -27.28 -2.80 -3.27
C GLN A 90 -26.29 -3.21 -4.36
N ARG A 91 -26.73 -3.29 -5.62
CA ARG A 91 -25.84 -3.59 -6.75
C ARG A 91 -24.70 -2.58 -6.86
N ILE A 92 -25.01 -1.28 -6.80
CA ILE A 92 -24.00 -0.22 -6.89
C ILE A 92 -23.01 -0.29 -5.72
N TYR A 93 -23.49 -0.49 -4.49
CA TYR A 93 -22.61 -0.63 -3.33
C TYR A 93 -21.76 -1.90 -3.40
N ASN A 94 -22.30 -3.01 -3.91
CA ASN A 94 -21.53 -4.24 -4.12
C ASN A 94 -20.40 -4.02 -5.13
N GLU A 95 -20.63 -3.28 -6.21
CA GLU A 95 -19.59 -2.93 -7.19
C GLU A 95 -18.49 -2.06 -6.56
N ARG A 96 -18.89 -1.02 -5.83
CA ARG A 96 -17.94 -0.13 -5.14
C ARG A 96 -17.11 -0.88 -4.10
N LEU A 97 -17.75 -1.73 -3.29
CA LEU A 97 -17.06 -2.57 -2.31
C LEU A 97 -16.12 -3.57 -2.97
N SER A 98 -16.53 -4.18 -4.08
CA SER A 98 -15.70 -5.13 -4.83
C SER A 98 -14.42 -4.46 -5.33
N TYR A 99 -14.54 -3.26 -5.92
CA TYR A 99 -13.38 -2.47 -6.32
C TYR A 99 -12.47 -2.10 -5.14
N MET A 100 -13.04 -1.67 -4.01
CA MET A 100 -12.26 -1.39 -2.80
C MET A 100 -11.54 -2.63 -2.28
N PHE A 101 -12.18 -3.80 -2.28
CA PHE A 101 -11.57 -5.05 -1.84
C PHE A 101 -10.48 -5.55 -2.79
N GLU A 102 -10.61 -5.31 -4.09
CA GLU A 102 -9.55 -5.57 -5.06
C GLU A 102 -8.28 -4.77 -4.69
N LYS A 103 -8.42 -3.45 -4.49
CA LYS A 103 -7.28 -2.59 -4.09
C LYS A 103 -6.73 -2.97 -2.72
N TRP A 104 -7.58 -3.35 -1.78
CA TRP A 104 -7.14 -3.84 -0.48
C TRP A 104 -6.36 -5.16 -0.59
N SER A 105 -6.79 -6.09 -1.45
CA SER A 105 -6.09 -7.36 -1.69
C SER A 105 -4.69 -7.12 -2.25
N GLU A 106 -4.56 -6.22 -3.23
CA GLU A 106 -3.25 -5.81 -3.76
C GLU A 106 -2.35 -5.23 -2.66
N LEU A 107 -2.91 -4.41 -1.76
CA LEU A 107 -2.18 -3.85 -0.62
C LEU A 107 -1.82 -4.91 0.43
N GLN A 108 -2.64 -5.96 0.61
CA GLN A 108 -2.32 -7.06 1.53
C GLN A 108 -1.07 -7.81 1.11
N THR A 109 -0.87 -8.04 -0.18
CA THR A 109 0.37 -8.64 -0.69
C THR A 109 1.58 -7.80 -0.29
N ILE A 110 1.51 -6.47 -0.47
CA ILE A 110 2.59 -5.55 -0.10
C ILE A 110 2.80 -5.52 1.42
N ARG A 111 1.74 -5.57 2.20
CA ARG A 111 1.80 -5.65 3.67
C ARG A 111 2.52 -6.93 4.14
N LEU A 112 2.32 -8.05 3.46
CA LEU A 112 3.02 -9.31 3.74
C LEU A 112 4.49 -9.24 3.31
N GLU A 113 4.79 -8.72 2.11
CA GLU A 113 6.16 -8.48 1.65
C GLU A 113 6.92 -7.56 2.61
N SER A 114 6.30 -6.48 3.05
CA SER A 114 6.87 -5.52 3.99
C SER A 114 7.20 -6.17 5.34
N LYS A 115 6.40 -7.15 5.77
CA LYS A 115 6.68 -7.93 6.98
C LYS A 115 7.96 -8.75 6.86
N VAL A 116 8.24 -9.30 5.67
CA VAL A 116 9.46 -10.07 5.40
C VAL A 116 10.69 -9.17 5.43
N VAL A 117 10.59 -7.96 4.86
CA VAL A 117 11.72 -7.04 4.73
C VAL A 117 12.01 -6.28 6.04
N TRP A 118 10.99 -5.75 6.71
CA TRP A 118 11.15 -4.85 7.85
C TRP A 118 10.44 -5.33 9.13
N SER A 119 10.09 -6.61 9.23
CA SER A 119 9.45 -7.26 10.39
C SER A 119 8.00 -6.80 10.65
N THR A 120 7.48 -7.21 11.81
CA THR A 120 6.10 -6.94 12.25
C THR A 120 5.76 -5.46 12.33
N SER A 121 6.73 -4.57 12.58
CA SER A 121 6.46 -3.12 12.66
C SER A 121 5.92 -2.52 11.35
N ALA A 122 6.41 -3.00 10.20
CA ALA A 122 5.89 -2.60 8.89
C ALA A 122 4.49 -3.16 8.64
N HIS A 123 4.26 -4.39 9.09
CA HIS A 123 2.96 -5.04 8.95
C HIS A 123 1.86 -4.34 9.75
N SER A 124 2.18 -3.91 10.97
CA SER A 124 1.24 -3.27 11.89
C SER A 124 0.94 -1.80 11.56
N ALA A 125 1.75 -1.18 10.70
CA ALA A 125 1.45 0.15 10.16
C ALA A 125 0.09 0.20 9.44
N PHE A 126 -0.35 -0.92 8.87
CA PHE A 126 -1.61 -1.04 8.12
C PHE A 126 -2.84 -1.42 8.98
N ASP A 127 -2.65 -1.73 10.27
CA ASP A 127 -3.73 -2.30 11.10
C ASP A 127 -4.92 -1.36 11.23
N ASP A 128 -4.67 -0.06 11.34
CA ASP A 128 -5.75 0.92 11.49
C ASP A 128 -6.52 1.11 10.18
N LEU A 129 -5.85 0.98 9.03
CA LEU A 129 -6.52 0.98 7.72
C LEU A 129 -7.40 -0.27 7.57
N GLN A 130 -6.92 -1.43 8.02
CA GLN A 130 -7.72 -2.65 8.05
C GLN A 130 -8.98 -2.48 8.91
N LYS A 131 -8.86 -1.85 10.09
CA LYS A 131 -10.02 -1.58 10.97
C LYS A 131 -11.01 -0.64 10.30
N VAL A 132 -10.54 0.41 9.63
CA VAL A 132 -11.38 1.35 8.87
C VAL A 132 -12.16 0.62 7.78
N ILE A 133 -11.51 -0.23 6.98
CA ILE A 133 -12.17 -1.04 5.94
C ILE A 133 -13.21 -1.98 6.54
N GLY A 134 -12.88 -2.65 7.65
CA GLY A 134 -13.80 -3.53 8.37
C GLY A 134 -15.03 -2.78 8.88
N LYS A 135 -14.83 -1.59 9.46
CA LYS A 135 -15.91 -0.73 9.95
C LYS A 135 -16.81 -0.26 8.81
N LEU A 136 -16.25 0.19 7.68
CA LEU A 136 -17.04 0.59 6.51
C LEU A 136 -17.88 -0.57 5.98
N LYS A 137 -17.28 -1.76 5.81
CA LYS A 137 -18.01 -2.96 5.37
C LYS A 137 -19.20 -3.26 6.29
N ALA A 138 -18.98 -3.23 7.61
CA ALA A 138 -20.02 -3.48 8.59
C ALA A 138 -21.14 -2.41 8.52
N SER A 139 -20.78 -1.15 8.34
CA SER A 139 -21.75 -0.05 8.21
C SER A 139 -22.56 -0.10 6.92
N ILE A 140 -21.98 -0.51 5.78
CA ILE A 140 -22.75 -0.76 4.56
C ILE A 140 -23.72 -1.92 4.75
N TRP A 141 -23.30 -2.99 5.41
CA TRP A 141 -24.21 -4.10 5.73
C TRP A 141 -25.36 -3.65 6.64
N LEU A 142 -25.05 -2.88 7.69
CA LEU A 142 -26.05 -2.35 8.61
C LEU A 142 -27.02 -1.38 7.90
N HIS A 143 -26.53 -0.55 6.98
CA HIS A 143 -27.36 0.35 6.16
C HIS A 143 -28.49 -0.40 5.45
N PHE A 144 -28.14 -1.48 4.77
CA PHE A 144 -29.12 -2.30 4.07
C PHE A 144 -30.00 -3.12 5.02
N TRP A 145 -29.47 -3.55 6.16
CA TRP A 145 -30.27 -4.17 7.21
C TRP A 145 -31.38 -3.22 7.73
N LEU A 146 -31.04 -1.97 8.05
CA LEU A 146 -31.99 -0.96 8.54
C LEU A 146 -33.03 -0.56 7.47
N LYS A 147 -32.68 -0.71 6.18
CA LYS A 147 -33.61 -0.59 5.05
C LYS A 147 -34.49 -1.83 4.83
N GLY A 148 -34.23 -2.92 5.56
CA GLY A 148 -34.99 -4.17 5.47
C GLY A 148 -34.56 -5.10 4.33
N ALA A 149 -33.42 -4.84 3.67
CA ALA A 149 -32.96 -5.62 2.53
C ALA A 149 -32.75 -7.11 2.84
N TYR A 150 -32.46 -7.44 4.09
CA TYR A 150 -32.18 -8.80 4.57
C TYR A 150 -33.25 -9.32 5.53
N ALA A 151 -34.34 -8.58 5.73
CA ALA A 151 -35.39 -8.95 6.67
C ALA A 151 -36.18 -10.15 6.14
N ALA A 152 -36.22 -11.24 6.91
CA ALA A 152 -37.09 -12.37 6.62
C ALA A 152 -38.58 -11.97 6.80
N PRO A 153 -39.54 -12.69 6.18
CA PRO A 153 -40.96 -12.47 6.43
C PRO A 153 -41.28 -12.50 7.93
N GLY A 154 -41.89 -11.43 8.45
CA GLY A 154 -42.22 -11.28 9.88
C GLY A 154 -41.09 -10.73 10.77
N ALA A 155 -39.90 -10.46 10.23
CA ALA A 155 -38.83 -9.81 10.99
C ALA A 155 -39.18 -8.33 11.25
N THR A 156 -38.92 -7.87 12.47
CA THR A 156 -39.02 -6.45 12.82
C THR A 156 -37.73 -5.75 12.41
N VAL A 157 -37.83 -4.82 11.47
CA VAL A 157 -36.70 -3.98 11.05
C VAL A 157 -36.59 -2.81 12.01
N ASP A 158 -35.43 -2.66 12.61
CA ASP A 158 -35.09 -1.47 13.39
C ASP A 158 -35.00 -0.26 12.45
N ARG A 159 -35.87 0.72 12.69
CA ARG A 159 -35.96 1.97 11.92
C ARG A 159 -35.75 3.20 12.80
N ASP A 160 -35.04 3.03 13.91
CA ASP A 160 -34.65 4.15 14.77
C ASP A 160 -33.89 5.22 13.95
N PRO A 161 -34.45 6.44 13.80
CA PRO A 161 -33.83 7.50 13.02
C PRO A 161 -32.44 7.89 13.51
N ASP A 162 -32.19 7.84 14.83
CA ASP A 162 -30.90 8.21 15.41
C ASP A 162 -29.83 7.18 15.05
N ARG A 163 -30.21 5.89 15.00
CA ARG A 163 -29.31 4.80 14.59
C ARG A 163 -28.97 4.86 13.11
N VAL A 164 -29.95 5.18 12.26
CA VAL A 164 -29.72 5.40 10.83
C VAL A 164 -28.76 6.56 10.63
N ALA A 165 -29.03 7.71 11.26
CA ALA A 165 -28.19 8.90 11.16
C ALA A 165 -26.75 8.66 11.65
N GLU A 166 -26.56 7.87 12.72
CA GLU A 166 -25.23 7.53 13.21
C GLU A 166 -24.46 6.62 12.25
N ASN A 167 -25.12 5.62 11.64
CA ASN A 167 -24.49 4.77 10.64
C ASN A 167 -24.17 5.53 9.35
N ASP A 168 -25.05 6.44 8.94
CA ASP A 168 -24.89 7.26 7.74
C ASP A 168 -23.64 8.15 7.77
N LYS A 169 -23.18 8.56 8.95
CA LYS A 169 -21.88 9.28 9.12
C LYS A 169 -20.68 8.45 8.67
N ILE A 170 -20.79 7.12 8.68
CA ILE A 170 -19.75 6.21 8.21
C ILE A 170 -19.96 5.90 6.73
N VAL A 171 -21.20 5.60 6.35
CA VAL A 171 -21.58 5.19 4.98
C VAL A 171 -21.38 6.31 3.99
N TYR A 172 -21.75 7.53 4.33
CA TYR A 172 -21.68 8.67 3.45
C TYR A 172 -20.51 9.58 3.80
N PHE A 173 -19.86 10.09 2.77
CA PHE A 173 -18.93 11.20 2.89
C PHE A 173 -19.73 12.48 3.07
N ILE A 174 -19.58 13.11 4.24
CA ILE A 174 -20.25 14.38 4.57
C ILE A 174 -19.27 15.53 4.35
N ASP A 175 -18.10 15.45 4.97
CA ASP A 175 -16.99 16.39 4.80
C ASP A 175 -15.64 15.72 5.11
N GLY A 176 -14.53 16.40 4.82
CA GLY A 176 -13.18 15.86 5.11
C GLY A 176 -12.80 15.86 6.59
N GLU A 177 -13.61 16.46 7.46
CA GLU A 177 -13.34 16.70 8.87
C GLU A 177 -14.19 15.82 9.80
N ASP A 178 -15.08 15.00 9.23
CA ASP A 178 -15.90 14.06 9.96
C ASP A 178 -15.03 12.99 10.66
N ALA A 179 -15.54 12.43 11.75
CA ALA A 179 -14.78 11.52 12.59
C ALA A 179 -14.26 10.29 11.83
N PHE A 180 -15.02 9.79 10.84
CA PHE A 180 -14.62 8.64 10.03
C PHE A 180 -13.64 9.03 8.94
N SER A 181 -13.81 10.18 8.28
CA SER A 181 -12.83 10.77 7.36
C SER A 181 -11.48 11.02 8.03
N LYS A 182 -11.48 11.53 9.27
CA LYS A 182 -10.28 11.66 10.10
C LYS A 182 -9.64 10.31 10.42
N ALA A 183 -10.43 9.29 10.74
CA ALA A 183 -9.92 7.94 10.98
C ALA A 183 -9.25 7.35 9.73
N ILE A 184 -9.85 7.55 8.54
CA ILE A 184 -9.25 7.16 7.25
C ILE A 184 -7.90 7.88 7.08
N LYS A 185 -7.88 9.21 7.15
CA LYS A 185 -6.67 10.02 6.96
C LYS A 185 -5.55 9.64 7.94
N ASN A 186 -5.88 9.48 9.22
CA ASN A 186 -4.91 9.08 10.24
C ASN A 186 -4.34 7.69 9.96
N SER A 187 -5.17 6.75 9.49
CA SER A 187 -4.71 5.40 9.14
C SER A 187 -3.75 5.40 7.94
N VAL A 188 -4.02 6.25 6.94
CA VAL A 188 -3.14 6.46 5.77
C VAL A 188 -1.83 7.10 6.20
N MET A 189 -1.87 8.16 7.01
CA MET A 189 -0.69 8.84 7.54
C MET A 189 0.21 7.91 8.36
N LYS A 190 -0.37 6.94 9.08
CA LYS A 190 0.41 5.95 9.83
C LYS A 190 1.24 5.06 8.91
N VAL A 191 0.67 4.62 7.80
CA VAL A 191 1.39 3.88 6.76
C VAL A 191 2.46 4.77 6.13
N GLU A 192 2.08 5.96 5.67
CA GLU A 192 2.99 6.91 5.06
C GLU A 192 4.18 7.25 5.97
N GLY A 193 3.92 7.50 7.26
CA GLY A 193 4.96 7.83 8.24
C GLY A 193 5.99 6.72 8.42
N PHE A 194 5.56 5.46 8.38
CA PHE A 194 6.48 4.33 8.45
C PHE A 194 7.38 4.26 7.21
N PHE A 195 6.78 4.27 6.02
CA PHE A 195 7.49 4.03 4.76
C PHE A 195 8.22 5.27 4.20
N SER A 196 7.84 6.48 4.61
CA SER A 196 8.51 7.72 4.18
C SER A 196 9.99 7.76 4.54
N SER A 197 10.36 7.17 5.68
CA SER A 197 11.75 7.03 6.13
C SER A 197 12.59 6.06 5.29
N LYS A 198 11.96 5.33 4.34
CA LYS A 198 12.58 4.31 3.51
C LYS A 198 12.68 4.73 2.03
N ILE A 199 12.06 5.87 1.69
CA ILE A 199 12.12 6.47 0.35
C ILE A 199 12.95 7.77 0.31
N ARG A 200 13.28 8.35 1.47
CA ARG A 200 14.07 9.58 1.60
C ARG A 200 15.51 9.28 1.97
#